data_AF-A0AAU8AIY1-F1
#
_entry.id   AF-A0AAU8AIY1-F1
#
_cell.length_a   1.000
_cell.length_b   1.000
_cell.length_c   1.000
_cell.angle_alpha   90.00
_cell.angle_beta   90.00
_cell.angle_gamma   90.00
#
_symmetry.space_group_name_H-M   'P 1'
#
loop_
_entity.id
_entity.type
_entity.pdbx_description
1 polymer ?
#
loop_
_entity_poly.entity_id
_entity_poly.type
_entity_poly.pdbx_seq_one_letter_code
_entity_poly.pdbx_strand_id
1 'polypeptide(L)'
;MLRIAHLHDAQAACDVSRYLGFLGENALLGATASHRAVAVPRYAAGAARLAADVIVSHLPLSVKSLPGLAALRARHPRATLVHVEHIHCEGTTVTARHRGHRRTVLRTGYALFDHVIALSPAQADWMRRHALVAAGQLSVIPTFAQLDAFAALAAPEGPVRRIGAIGALTRQSGFDILIEAFGFVSDPDARLDIYGDGPWRAELRAMARSDTRVRLHGRSTRLAALRPSDAIAMPSRWQPSALAAHEARAAGRRLLHSGRDGLAEVSGRGSVMVSDMSVAAWSRALSDVLAEPAPAPRASLEAPCEATVQGWQALLDRLASQPRSSSSTFATI
;
A
#
# COMPACT_ATOMS: atom_id res chain seq x y z
N MET A 1 -12.41 -24.03 12.97
CA MET A 1 -11.77 -22.74 12.65
C MET A 1 -11.20 -22.80 11.24
N LEU A 2 -11.45 -21.80 10.39
CA LEU A 2 -10.94 -21.77 9.02
C LEU A 2 -9.41 -21.67 9.02
N ARG A 3 -8.74 -22.42 8.13
CA ARG A 3 -7.28 -22.30 7.92
C ARG A 3 -7.02 -21.46 6.69
N ILE A 4 -6.30 -20.37 6.86
CA ILE A 4 -5.99 -19.40 5.81
C ILE A 4 -4.49 -19.39 5.54
N ALA A 5 -4.09 -19.68 4.30
CA ALA A 5 -2.70 -19.59 3.87
C ALA A 5 -2.50 -18.33 3.02
N HIS A 6 -1.70 -17.38 3.53
CA HIS A 6 -1.32 -16.16 2.82
C HIS A 6 -0.02 -16.38 2.06
N LEU A 7 -0.13 -16.58 0.74
CA LEU A 7 1.03 -16.71 -0.14
C LEU A 7 1.65 -15.35 -0.41
N HIS A 8 2.94 -15.21 -0.13
CA HIS A 8 3.70 -14.02 -0.46
C HIS A 8 5.04 -14.39 -1.08
N ASP A 9 5.61 -13.44 -1.81
CA ASP A 9 6.95 -13.59 -2.36
C ASP A 9 7.96 -13.64 -1.20
N ALA A 10 8.91 -14.57 -1.24
CA ALA A 10 10.01 -14.62 -0.26
C ALA A 10 10.80 -13.30 -0.23
N GLN A 11 10.82 -12.56 -1.34
CA GLN A 11 11.40 -11.21 -1.46
C GLN A 11 10.34 -10.10 -1.36
N ALA A 12 9.20 -10.35 -0.72
CA ALA A 12 8.11 -9.40 -0.63
C ALA A 12 8.55 -8.05 -0.06
N ALA A 13 7.86 -6.99 -0.48
CA ALA A 13 8.04 -5.67 0.10
C ALA A 13 7.77 -5.70 1.61
N CYS A 14 8.54 -4.91 2.37
CA CYS A 14 8.43 -4.77 3.82
C CYS A 14 6.97 -4.54 4.27
N ASP A 15 6.19 -3.78 3.50
CA ASP A 15 4.80 -3.47 3.82
C ASP A 15 3.89 -4.71 3.81
N VAL A 16 4.07 -5.64 2.87
CA VAL A 16 3.29 -6.89 2.82
C VAL A 16 3.63 -7.77 4.02
N SER A 17 4.91 -7.93 4.36
CA SER A 17 5.32 -8.76 5.51
C SER A 17 4.71 -8.26 6.82
N ARG A 18 4.68 -6.94 7.05
CA ARG A 18 4.08 -6.36 8.26
C ARG A 18 2.57 -6.47 8.27
N TYR A 19 1.92 -6.32 7.12
CA TYR A 19 0.49 -6.57 7.00
C TYR A 19 0.15 -8.02 7.35
N LEU A 20 0.92 -8.99 6.86
CA LEU A 20 0.73 -10.40 7.19
C LEU A 20 1.00 -10.70 8.67
N GLY A 21 1.98 -10.05 9.29
CA GLY A 21 2.21 -10.11 10.74
C GLY A 21 0.97 -9.66 11.51
N PHE A 22 0.39 -8.51 11.14
CA PHE A 22 -0.87 -8.04 11.72
C PHE A 22 -2.02 -9.03 11.57
N LEU A 23 -2.22 -9.62 10.38
CA LEU A 23 -3.27 -10.63 10.19
C LEU A 23 -3.05 -11.90 11.03
N GLY A 24 -1.80 -12.28 11.25
CA GLY A 24 -1.43 -13.46 12.05
C GLY A 24 -1.55 -13.26 13.56
N GLU A 25 -1.35 -12.04 14.04
CA GLU A 25 -1.23 -11.74 15.48
C GLU A 25 -2.47 -11.02 16.06
N ASN A 26 -3.37 -10.50 15.22
CA ASN A 26 -4.57 -9.82 15.68
C ASN A 26 -5.57 -10.80 16.34
N ALA A 27 -5.93 -10.55 17.60
CA ALA A 27 -6.79 -11.43 18.39
C ALA A 27 -8.21 -11.60 17.80
N LEU A 28 -8.81 -10.54 17.25
CA LEU A 28 -10.15 -10.60 16.66
C LEU A 28 -10.18 -11.42 15.37
N LEU A 29 -9.14 -11.32 14.55
CA LEU A 29 -8.97 -12.16 13.36
C LEU A 29 -8.65 -13.61 13.74
N GLY A 30 -7.80 -13.81 14.75
CA GLY A 30 -7.44 -15.13 15.29
C GLY A 30 -8.63 -15.90 15.89
N ALA A 31 -9.65 -15.19 16.39
CA ALA A 31 -10.90 -15.79 16.87
C ALA A 31 -11.76 -16.36 15.72
N THR A 32 -11.65 -15.81 14.51
CA THR A 32 -12.43 -16.24 13.34
C THR A 32 -11.68 -17.29 12.51
N ALA A 33 -10.36 -17.12 12.33
CA ALA A 33 -9.56 -17.99 11.47
C ALA A 33 -8.09 -18.07 11.90
N SER A 34 -7.43 -19.17 11.53
CA SER A 34 -5.98 -19.31 11.66
C SER A 34 -5.30 -18.75 10.42
N HIS A 35 -4.58 -17.64 10.57
CA HIS A 35 -3.84 -16.98 9.50
C HIS A 35 -2.38 -17.41 9.53
N ARG A 36 -1.87 -17.94 8.40
CA ARG A 36 -0.46 -18.32 8.26
C ARG A 36 0.15 -17.73 7.00
N ALA A 37 1.21 -16.95 7.14
CA ALA A 37 2.05 -16.52 6.03
C ALA A 37 2.87 -17.69 5.48
N VAL A 38 2.91 -17.83 4.16
CA VAL A 38 3.68 -18.87 3.47
C VAL A 38 4.47 -18.22 2.34
N ALA A 39 5.80 -18.19 2.51
CA ALA A 39 6.70 -17.71 1.49
C ALA A 39 6.76 -18.70 0.32
N VAL A 40 6.58 -18.21 -0.89
CA VAL A 40 6.67 -18.99 -2.13
C VAL A 40 7.48 -18.23 -3.18
N PRO A 41 8.11 -18.91 -4.15
CA PRO A 41 8.74 -18.23 -5.27
C PRO A 41 7.68 -17.45 -6.07
N ARG A 42 8.00 -16.20 -6.41
CA ARG A 42 7.08 -15.24 -7.08
C ARG A 42 6.25 -15.82 -8.24
N TYR A 43 6.84 -16.70 -9.05
CA TYR A 43 6.21 -17.24 -10.27
C TYR A 43 5.80 -18.72 -10.15
N ALA A 44 6.00 -19.35 -8.99
CA ALA A 44 5.80 -20.78 -8.80
C ALA A 44 4.80 -21.08 -7.66
N ALA A 45 3.75 -20.27 -7.52
CA ALA A 45 2.72 -20.46 -6.50
C ALA A 45 2.13 -21.89 -6.50
N GLY A 46 1.93 -22.49 -7.68
CA GLY A 46 1.44 -23.86 -7.84
C GLY A 46 2.35 -24.96 -7.28
N ALA A 47 3.62 -24.67 -6.99
CA ALA A 47 4.49 -25.63 -6.30
C ALA A 47 4.10 -25.81 -4.82
N ALA A 48 3.37 -24.86 -4.23
CA ALA A 48 2.97 -24.91 -2.83
C ALA A 48 1.93 -26.02 -2.59
N ARG A 49 2.28 -26.97 -1.72
CA ARG A 49 1.34 -27.93 -1.14
C ARG A 49 0.81 -27.35 0.16
N LEU A 50 -0.44 -26.95 0.15
CA LEU A 50 -1.11 -26.26 1.24
C LEU A 50 -2.28 -27.10 1.74
N ALA A 51 -2.41 -27.21 3.05
CA ALA A 51 -3.61 -27.69 3.70
C ALA A 51 -4.33 -26.46 4.28
N ALA A 52 -5.12 -25.79 3.44
CA ALA A 52 -5.86 -24.59 3.80
C ALA A 52 -7.26 -24.60 3.18
N ASP A 53 -8.21 -24.00 3.87
CA ASP A 53 -9.59 -23.87 3.41
C ASP A 53 -9.72 -22.62 2.51
N VAL A 54 -8.93 -21.58 2.81
CA VAL A 54 -8.78 -20.38 1.99
C VAL A 54 -7.30 -20.14 1.67
N ILE A 55 -7.00 -19.88 0.40
CA ILE A 55 -5.65 -19.52 -0.06
C ILE A 55 -5.69 -18.07 -0.53
N VAL A 56 -4.94 -17.19 0.12
CA VAL A 56 -4.86 -15.76 -0.20
C VAL A 56 -3.54 -15.48 -0.90
N SER A 57 -3.59 -15.04 -2.15
CA SER A 57 -2.41 -14.61 -2.90
C SER A 57 -2.13 -13.12 -2.71
N HIS A 58 -0.94 -12.81 -2.19
CA HIS A 58 -0.35 -11.45 -2.17
C HIS A 58 0.73 -11.29 -3.25
N LEU A 59 0.78 -12.21 -4.23
CA LEU A 59 1.80 -12.23 -5.27
C LEU A 59 1.50 -11.22 -6.37
N PRO A 60 2.52 -10.59 -6.98
CA PRO A 60 2.35 -9.70 -8.11
C PRO A 60 1.70 -10.40 -9.31
N LEU A 61 0.63 -9.82 -9.86
CA LEU A 61 0.03 -10.31 -11.11
C LEU A 61 0.79 -9.84 -12.35
N SER A 62 1.18 -10.78 -13.20
CA SER A 62 1.86 -10.51 -14.46
C SER A 62 1.74 -11.74 -15.36
N VAL A 63 2.04 -11.58 -16.65
CA VAL A 63 2.10 -12.72 -17.59
C VAL A 63 2.96 -13.87 -17.04
N LYS A 64 4.07 -13.53 -16.36
CA LYS A 64 5.00 -14.51 -15.78
C LYS A 64 4.42 -15.28 -14.58
N SER A 65 3.51 -14.69 -13.81
CA SER A 65 2.88 -15.36 -12.66
C SER A 65 1.63 -16.17 -13.02
N LEU A 66 1.02 -15.93 -14.20
CA LEU A 66 -0.21 -16.63 -14.59
C LEU A 66 -0.09 -18.16 -14.59
N PRO A 67 0.96 -18.80 -15.14
CA PRO A 67 1.05 -20.27 -15.13
C PRO A 67 1.11 -20.84 -13.71
N GLY A 68 1.87 -20.19 -12.81
CA GLY A 68 1.97 -20.59 -11.41
C GLY A 68 0.65 -20.45 -10.65
N LEU A 69 -0.13 -19.41 -10.94
CA LEU A 69 -1.44 -19.19 -10.33
C LEU A 69 -2.52 -20.12 -10.90
N ALA A 70 -2.49 -20.42 -12.20
CA ALA A 70 -3.37 -21.41 -12.81
C ALA A 70 -3.10 -22.81 -12.22
N ALA A 71 -1.82 -23.17 -12.07
CA ALA A 71 -1.42 -24.42 -11.41
C ALA A 71 -1.85 -24.45 -9.93
N LEU A 72 -1.81 -23.32 -9.21
CA LEU A 72 -2.32 -23.21 -7.85
C LEU A 72 -3.82 -23.53 -7.80
N ARG A 73 -4.64 -22.91 -8.67
CA ARG A 73 -6.08 -23.18 -8.75
C ARG A 73 -6.36 -24.64 -9.08
N ALA A 74 -5.66 -25.21 -10.06
CA ALA A 74 -5.84 -26.59 -10.49
C ALA A 74 -5.50 -27.62 -9.39
N ARG A 75 -4.48 -27.34 -8.57
CA ARG A 75 -4.04 -28.25 -7.48
C ARG A 75 -4.86 -28.12 -6.21
N HIS A 76 -5.58 -27.02 -6.02
CA HIS A 76 -6.42 -26.75 -4.86
C HIS A 76 -7.88 -26.51 -5.27
N PRO A 77 -8.54 -27.45 -5.98
CA PRO A 77 -9.86 -27.23 -6.58
C PRO A 77 -10.99 -27.06 -5.54
N ARG A 78 -10.73 -27.41 -4.27
CA ARG A 78 -11.68 -27.28 -3.17
C ARG A 78 -11.41 -26.06 -2.27
N ALA A 79 -10.28 -25.38 -2.45
CA ALA A 79 -9.95 -24.22 -1.65
C ALA A 79 -10.53 -22.96 -2.29
N THR A 80 -11.03 -22.05 -1.46
CA THR A 80 -11.40 -20.71 -1.92
C THR A 80 -10.13 -19.91 -2.16
N LEU A 81 -9.94 -19.41 -3.37
CA LEU A 81 -8.80 -18.60 -3.76
C LEU A 81 -9.16 -17.11 -3.70
N VAL A 82 -8.43 -16.36 -2.90
CA VAL A 82 -8.57 -14.91 -2.77
C VAL A 82 -7.29 -14.23 -3.26
N HIS A 83 -7.40 -13.08 -3.91
CA HIS A 83 -6.23 -12.27 -4.26
C HIS A 83 -6.30 -10.88 -3.62
N VAL A 84 -5.21 -10.41 -3.03
CA VAL A 84 -5.07 -9.03 -2.56
C VAL A 84 -4.18 -8.27 -3.53
N GLU A 85 -4.71 -7.23 -4.18
CA GLU A 85 -3.99 -6.48 -5.19
C GLU A 85 -3.17 -5.33 -4.58
N HIS A 86 -1.85 -5.55 -4.44
CA HIS A 86 -0.92 -4.57 -3.84
C HIS A 86 -0.30 -3.59 -4.83
N ILE A 87 -0.35 -3.88 -6.12
CA ILE A 87 0.48 -3.22 -7.15
C ILE A 87 -0.39 -2.44 -8.11
N HIS A 88 -1.38 -3.10 -8.73
CA HIS A 88 -2.10 -2.53 -9.86
C HIS A 88 -3.18 -1.57 -9.39
N CYS A 89 -3.02 -0.31 -9.80
CA CYS A 89 -4.04 0.72 -9.76
C CYS A 89 -4.05 1.52 -11.07
N GLU A 90 -4.89 2.55 -11.13
CA GLU A 90 -5.00 3.42 -12.29
C GLU A 90 -3.66 3.99 -12.75
N GLY A 91 -2.86 4.53 -11.82
CA GLY A 91 -1.55 5.11 -12.10
C GLY A 91 -0.57 4.11 -12.75
N THR A 92 -0.56 2.86 -12.28
CA THR A 92 0.30 1.81 -12.88
C THR A 92 -0.12 1.43 -14.30
N THR A 93 -1.41 1.54 -14.63
CA THR A 93 -1.92 1.15 -15.95
C THR A 93 -1.80 2.30 -16.95
N VAL A 94 -2.04 3.53 -16.52
CA VAL A 94 -1.90 4.73 -17.38
C VAL A 94 -0.46 4.90 -17.87
N THR A 95 0.51 4.53 -17.05
CA THR A 95 1.95 4.57 -17.37
C THR A 95 2.43 3.36 -18.17
N ALA A 96 1.61 2.33 -18.36
CA ALA A 96 1.98 1.15 -19.13
C ALA A 96 1.97 1.44 -20.64
N ARG A 97 3.02 1.00 -21.35
CA ARG A 97 3.16 1.13 -22.81
C ARG A 97 1.99 0.53 -23.59
N HIS A 98 1.45 -0.61 -23.14
CA HIS A 98 0.33 -1.31 -23.78
C HIS A 98 -0.82 -1.52 -22.79
N ARG A 99 -1.69 -0.50 -22.67
CA ARG A 99 -2.81 -0.48 -21.70
C ARG A 99 -3.80 -1.63 -21.90
N GLY A 100 -4.17 -1.93 -23.14
CA GLY A 100 -5.08 -3.03 -23.48
C GLY A 100 -4.53 -4.39 -23.05
N HIS A 101 -3.28 -4.68 -23.42
CA HIS A 101 -2.59 -5.89 -22.99
C HIS A 101 -2.54 -6.01 -21.46
N ARG A 102 -2.18 -4.94 -20.74
CA ARG A 102 -2.17 -4.94 -19.27
C ARG A 102 -3.54 -5.31 -18.70
N ARG A 103 -4.62 -4.69 -19.20
CA ARG A 103 -5.98 -4.98 -18.76
C ARG A 103 -6.38 -6.44 -19.03
N THR A 104 -6.02 -6.99 -20.20
CA THR A 104 -6.27 -8.40 -20.52
C THR A 104 -5.57 -9.33 -19.54
N VAL A 105 -4.27 -9.10 -19.27
CA VAL A 105 -3.51 -9.91 -18.31
C VAL A 105 -4.13 -9.87 -16.92
N LEU A 106 -4.56 -8.68 -16.47
CA LEU A 106 -5.22 -8.53 -15.17
C LEU A 106 -6.57 -9.26 -15.14
N ARG A 107 -7.42 -9.11 -16.17
CA ARG A 107 -8.70 -9.83 -16.29
C ARG A 107 -8.50 -11.35 -16.22
N THR A 108 -7.57 -11.87 -17.00
CA THR A 108 -7.25 -13.31 -17.00
C THR A 108 -6.71 -13.76 -15.66
N GLY A 109 -5.85 -12.96 -15.01
CA GLY A 109 -5.29 -13.27 -13.70
C GLY A 109 -6.33 -13.26 -12.58
N TYR A 110 -7.15 -12.21 -12.50
CA TYR A 110 -8.19 -12.10 -11.49
C TYR A 110 -9.28 -13.17 -11.65
N ALA A 111 -9.55 -13.64 -12.87
CA ALA A 111 -10.51 -14.73 -13.12
C ALA A 111 -10.08 -16.08 -12.50
N LEU A 112 -8.82 -16.23 -12.08
CA LEU A 112 -8.33 -17.44 -11.39
C LEU A 112 -8.72 -17.49 -9.90
N PHE A 113 -9.27 -16.40 -9.35
CA PHE A 113 -9.61 -16.27 -7.94
C PHE A 113 -11.12 -16.19 -7.76
N ASP A 114 -11.63 -16.78 -6.69
CA ASP A 114 -13.03 -16.69 -6.31
C ASP A 114 -13.38 -15.28 -5.79
N HIS A 115 -12.40 -14.60 -5.18
CA HIS A 115 -12.56 -13.22 -4.70
C HIS A 115 -11.28 -12.38 -4.87
N VAL A 116 -11.45 -11.07 -5.06
CA VAL A 116 -10.36 -10.10 -5.14
C VAL A 116 -10.58 -8.98 -4.13
N ILE A 117 -9.50 -8.54 -3.51
CA ILE A 117 -9.45 -7.46 -2.53
C ILE A 117 -8.67 -6.30 -3.13
N ALA A 118 -9.34 -5.15 -3.22
CA ALA A 118 -8.70 -3.86 -3.41
C ALA A 118 -8.39 -3.22 -2.04
N LEU A 119 -7.33 -2.42 -1.99
CA LEU A 119 -6.84 -1.77 -0.77
C LEU A 119 -7.51 -0.42 -0.49
N SER A 120 -8.19 0.16 -1.47
CA SER A 120 -8.89 1.44 -1.34
C SER A 120 -10.11 1.52 -2.28
N PRO A 121 -11.08 2.40 -1.96
CA PRO A 121 -12.22 2.66 -2.84
C PRO A 121 -11.78 3.08 -4.26
N ALA A 122 -10.81 3.98 -4.37
CA ALA A 122 -10.26 4.44 -5.64
C ALA A 122 -9.72 3.29 -6.52
N GLN A 123 -8.98 2.34 -5.92
CA GLN A 123 -8.49 1.16 -6.63
C GLN A 123 -9.66 0.26 -7.07
N ALA A 124 -10.64 0.03 -6.18
CA ALA A 124 -11.81 -0.79 -6.51
C ALA A 124 -12.64 -0.18 -7.66
N ASP A 125 -12.86 1.13 -7.63
CA ASP A 125 -13.61 1.82 -8.67
C ASP A 125 -12.88 1.77 -10.00
N TRP A 126 -11.56 1.90 -10.00
CA TRP A 126 -10.75 1.68 -11.21
C TRP A 126 -10.91 0.25 -11.76
N MET A 127 -10.89 -0.77 -10.90
CA MET A 127 -11.10 -2.17 -11.31
C MET A 127 -12.49 -2.38 -11.91
N ARG A 128 -13.54 -1.80 -11.30
CA ARG A 128 -14.92 -1.86 -11.81
C ARG A 128 -15.10 -1.13 -13.12
N ARG A 129 -14.61 0.11 -13.23
CA ARG A 129 -14.69 0.95 -14.45
C ARG A 129 -14.08 0.28 -15.68
N HIS A 130 -13.12 -0.62 -15.48
CA HIS A 130 -12.46 -1.35 -16.57
C HIS A 130 -12.85 -2.82 -16.67
N ALA A 131 -13.89 -3.25 -15.94
CA ALA A 131 -14.36 -4.63 -15.91
C ALA A 131 -13.22 -5.64 -15.71
N LEU A 132 -12.31 -5.33 -14.77
CA LEU A 132 -11.17 -6.19 -14.47
C LEU A 132 -11.58 -7.44 -13.70
N VAL A 133 -12.69 -7.36 -12.97
CA VAL A 133 -13.24 -8.40 -12.09
C VAL A 133 -14.74 -8.55 -12.36
N ALA A 134 -15.28 -9.72 -12.06
CA ALA A 134 -16.71 -10.00 -12.19
C ALA A 134 -17.54 -9.27 -11.11
N ALA A 135 -18.83 -9.09 -11.37
CA ALA A 135 -19.76 -8.53 -10.37
C ALA A 135 -19.79 -9.42 -9.12
N GLY A 136 -19.70 -8.81 -7.93
CA GLY A 136 -19.66 -9.54 -6.65
C GLY A 136 -18.29 -10.11 -6.25
N GLN A 137 -17.31 -10.17 -7.17
CA GLN A 137 -15.97 -10.72 -6.95
C GLN A 137 -15.02 -9.76 -6.20
N LEU A 138 -15.45 -8.54 -5.84
CA LEU A 138 -14.57 -7.48 -5.35
C LEU A 138 -15.05 -6.90 -4.01
N SER A 139 -14.14 -6.85 -3.04
CA SER A 139 -14.28 -6.09 -1.79
C SER A 139 -13.15 -5.07 -1.64
N VAL A 140 -13.39 -4.04 -0.83
CA VAL A 140 -12.34 -3.13 -0.34
C VAL A 140 -11.97 -3.55 1.06
N ILE A 141 -10.70 -3.90 1.29
CA ILE A 141 -10.15 -4.15 2.63
C ILE A 141 -8.80 -3.43 2.68
N PRO A 142 -8.67 -2.33 3.43
CA PRO A 142 -7.40 -1.61 3.53
C PRO A 142 -6.34 -2.47 4.22
N THR A 143 -5.07 -2.14 3.98
CA THR A 143 -3.96 -2.75 4.72
C THR A 143 -3.72 -2.00 6.02
N PHE A 144 -3.44 -2.75 7.09
CA PHE A 144 -3.00 -2.22 8.36
C PHE A 144 -1.77 -2.99 8.86
N ALA A 145 -1.06 -2.46 9.86
CA ALA A 145 0.04 -3.16 10.51
C ALA A 145 0.06 -2.81 11.99
N GLN A 146 0.87 -3.53 12.78
CA GLN A 146 1.17 -3.11 14.15
C GLN A 146 1.90 -1.77 14.15
N LEU A 147 1.45 -0.85 15.01
CA LEU A 147 1.95 0.53 15.05
C LEU A 147 2.67 0.88 16.36
N ASP A 148 2.80 -0.06 17.29
CA ASP A 148 3.36 0.18 18.64
C ASP A 148 4.73 0.85 18.60
N ALA A 149 5.63 0.34 17.76
CA ALA A 149 6.97 0.91 17.60
C ALA A 149 6.96 2.34 17.05
N PHE A 150 5.97 2.71 16.24
CA PHE A 150 5.80 4.06 15.72
C PHE A 150 5.17 4.97 16.79
N ALA A 151 4.15 4.48 17.50
CA ALA A 151 3.52 5.17 18.63
C ALA A 151 4.47 5.37 19.82
N ALA A 152 5.54 4.57 19.93
CA ALA A 152 6.58 4.75 20.94
C ALA A 152 7.57 5.89 20.61
N LEU A 153 7.58 6.43 19.38
CA LEU A 153 8.44 7.58 19.04
C LEU A 153 7.93 8.84 19.74
N ALA A 154 8.81 9.60 20.37
CA ALA A 154 8.48 10.92 20.91
C ALA A 154 7.91 11.81 19.79
N ALA A 155 6.73 12.40 20.01
CA ALA A 155 6.11 13.32 19.07
C ALA A 155 6.95 14.60 18.97
N PRO A 156 6.98 15.29 17.81
CA PRO A 156 7.64 16.59 17.71
C PRO A 156 6.88 17.60 18.57
N GLU A 157 7.57 18.38 19.39
CA GLU A 157 6.96 19.38 20.29
C GLU A 157 7.04 20.81 19.73
N GLY A 158 7.95 21.05 18.79
CA GLY A 158 8.20 22.36 18.19
C GLY A 158 7.61 22.55 16.79
N PRO A 159 7.88 23.71 16.15
CA PRO A 159 7.51 23.94 14.76
C PRO A 159 8.23 22.94 13.86
N VAL A 160 7.63 22.64 12.71
CA VAL A 160 8.26 21.77 11.71
C VAL A 160 9.50 22.46 11.16
N ARG A 161 10.65 21.78 11.21
CA ARG A 161 11.89 22.21 10.55
C ARG A 161 12.42 21.14 9.62
N ARG A 162 12.18 19.87 9.93
CA ARG A 162 12.64 18.73 9.13
C ARG A 162 11.47 17.94 8.55
N ILE A 163 11.40 17.94 7.23
CA ILE A 163 10.40 17.20 6.46
C ILE A 163 11.07 15.94 5.89
N GLY A 164 10.56 14.77 6.25
CA GLY A 164 11.01 13.49 5.72
C GLY A 164 10.18 13.04 4.52
N ALA A 165 10.81 12.40 3.54
CA ALA A 165 10.12 11.69 2.47
C ALA A 165 10.70 10.28 2.35
N ILE A 166 9.86 9.25 2.45
CA ILE A 166 10.32 7.85 2.63
C ILE A 166 9.68 6.97 1.56
N GLY A 167 10.47 6.35 0.69
CA GLY A 167 9.94 5.45 -0.34
C GLY A 167 10.94 5.06 -1.41
N ALA A 168 10.52 4.26 -2.39
CA ALA A 168 11.35 3.90 -3.53
C ALA A 168 11.62 5.13 -4.41
N LEU A 169 12.85 5.32 -4.87
CA LEU A 169 13.21 6.45 -5.76
C LEU A 169 12.77 6.13 -7.19
N THR A 170 11.48 6.34 -7.44
CA THR A 170 10.81 6.11 -8.72
C THR A 170 9.92 7.29 -9.07
N ARG A 171 9.52 7.40 -10.35
CA ARG A 171 8.53 8.38 -10.79
C ARG A 171 7.21 8.29 -10.01
N GLN A 172 6.82 7.10 -9.55
CA GLN A 172 5.61 6.93 -8.74
C GLN A 172 5.63 7.79 -7.48
N SER A 173 6.76 7.82 -6.79
CA SER A 173 6.86 8.43 -5.45
C SER A 173 6.84 9.95 -5.45
N GLY A 174 7.05 10.60 -6.60
CA GLY A 174 6.85 12.05 -6.77
C GLY A 174 7.88 12.94 -6.09
N PHE A 175 9.05 12.41 -5.74
CA PHE A 175 10.10 13.18 -5.07
C PHE A 175 10.71 14.27 -5.96
N ASP A 176 10.58 14.15 -7.28
CA ASP A 176 10.94 15.20 -8.24
C ASP A 176 10.13 16.48 -8.01
N ILE A 177 8.79 16.36 -7.91
CA ILE A 177 7.90 17.50 -7.63
C ILE A 177 8.21 18.08 -6.25
N LEU A 178 8.48 17.22 -5.26
CA LEU A 178 8.77 17.66 -3.90
C LEU A 178 10.09 18.44 -3.80
N ILE A 179 11.15 17.97 -4.46
CA ILE A 179 12.44 18.69 -4.50
C ILE A 179 12.27 20.05 -5.18
N GLU A 180 11.59 20.07 -6.33
CA GLU A 180 11.35 21.32 -7.07
C GLU A 180 10.51 22.31 -6.24
N ALA A 181 9.43 21.85 -5.61
CA ALA A 181 8.58 22.65 -4.73
C ALA A 181 9.32 23.19 -3.51
N PHE A 182 10.21 22.38 -2.93
CA PHE A 182 11.02 22.77 -1.78
C PHE A 182 12.02 23.88 -2.12
N GLY A 183 12.49 23.95 -3.37
CA GLY A 183 13.33 25.05 -3.85
C GLY A 183 12.69 26.44 -3.73
N PHE A 184 11.36 26.51 -3.67
CA PHE A 184 10.61 27.76 -3.47
C PHE A 184 10.31 28.10 -2.01
N VAL A 185 10.64 27.22 -1.06
CA VAL A 185 10.53 27.50 0.38
C VAL A 185 11.60 28.52 0.76
N SER A 186 11.21 29.63 1.40
CA SER A 186 12.12 30.71 1.78
C SER A 186 12.86 30.48 3.10
N ASP A 187 12.37 29.59 3.96
CA ASP A 187 12.97 29.32 5.28
C ASP A 187 14.38 28.67 5.11
N PRO A 188 15.47 29.36 5.51
CA PRO A 188 16.82 28.83 5.39
C PRO A 188 17.11 27.68 6.36
N ASP A 189 16.31 27.52 7.43
CA ASP A 189 16.46 26.48 8.44
C ASP A 189 15.64 25.23 8.15
N ALA A 190 14.71 25.31 7.19
CA ALA A 190 13.98 24.14 6.72
C ALA A 190 14.92 23.09 6.12
N ARG A 191 14.60 21.81 6.32
CA ARG A 191 15.36 20.66 5.79
C ARG A 191 14.40 19.67 5.14
N LEU A 192 14.80 19.13 3.99
CA LEU A 192 14.12 18.03 3.31
C LEU A 192 15.03 16.81 3.26
N ASP A 193 14.64 15.75 3.98
CA ASP A 193 15.40 14.51 4.06
C ASP A 193 14.68 13.37 3.31
N ILE A 194 15.29 12.89 2.23
CA ILE A 194 14.74 11.85 1.36
C ILE A 194 15.43 10.52 1.65
N TYR A 195 14.64 9.52 2.04
CA TYR A 195 15.08 8.17 2.40
C TYR A 195 14.54 7.16 1.40
N GLY A 196 15.44 6.41 0.77
CA GLY A 196 15.08 5.50 -0.28
C GLY A 196 16.23 5.12 -1.20
N ASP A 197 15.93 4.18 -2.08
CA ASP A 197 16.79 3.87 -3.23
C ASP A 197 15.92 3.49 -4.43
N GLY A 198 16.51 3.53 -5.62
CA GLY A 198 15.79 3.24 -6.86
C GLY A 198 16.39 3.92 -8.09
N PRO A 199 15.81 3.63 -9.26
CA PRO A 199 16.36 4.06 -10.55
C PRO A 199 16.48 5.58 -10.70
N TRP A 200 15.68 6.39 -9.99
CA TRP A 200 15.70 7.85 -10.08
C TRP A 200 16.73 8.52 -9.15
N ARG A 201 17.62 7.75 -8.51
CA ARG A 201 18.55 8.29 -7.51
C ARG A 201 19.50 9.34 -8.11
N ALA A 202 20.00 9.12 -9.31
CA ALA A 202 20.96 10.01 -9.95
C ALA A 202 20.31 11.36 -10.33
N GLU A 203 19.11 11.28 -10.88
CA GLU A 203 18.29 12.42 -11.30
C GLU A 203 17.85 13.26 -10.10
N LEU A 204 17.28 12.62 -9.06
CA LEU A 204 16.87 13.32 -7.85
C LEU A 204 18.06 13.97 -7.13
N ARG A 205 19.22 13.28 -7.11
CA ARG A 205 20.45 13.86 -6.59
C ARG A 205 20.85 15.09 -7.39
N ALA A 206 20.76 15.05 -8.72
CA ALA A 206 21.09 16.19 -9.58
C ALA A 206 20.16 17.39 -9.33
N MET A 207 18.85 17.14 -9.18
CA MET A 207 17.86 18.17 -8.84
C MET A 207 18.14 18.83 -7.49
N ALA A 208 18.59 18.04 -6.50
CA ALA A 208 18.89 18.54 -5.16
C ALA A 208 20.24 19.27 -5.05
N ARG A 209 21.10 19.28 -6.09
CA ARG A 209 22.49 19.79 -5.98
C ARG A 209 22.59 21.25 -5.57
N SER A 210 21.68 22.09 -6.03
CA SER A 210 21.71 23.53 -5.80
C SER A 210 21.13 23.96 -4.45
N ASP A 211 20.46 23.07 -3.72
CA ASP A 211 19.83 23.38 -2.45
C ASP A 211 20.41 22.50 -1.32
N THR A 212 21.30 23.10 -0.52
CA THR A 212 21.97 22.40 0.60
C THR A 212 21.03 21.93 1.71
N ARG A 213 19.76 22.39 1.69
CA ARG A 213 18.72 21.98 2.64
C ARG A 213 18.11 20.62 2.27
N VAL A 214 18.33 20.13 1.05
CA VAL A 214 17.80 18.85 0.54
C VAL A 214 18.88 17.77 0.63
N ARG A 215 18.59 16.66 1.32
CA ARG A 215 19.54 15.54 1.50
C ARG A 215 18.93 14.20 1.13
N LEU A 216 19.68 13.39 0.37
CA LEU A 216 19.31 12.01 0.03
C LEU A 216 20.15 11.03 0.86
N HIS A 217 19.52 10.31 1.79
CA HIS A 217 20.18 9.44 2.78
C HIS A 217 20.41 8.00 2.34
N GLY A 218 19.82 7.57 1.22
CA GLY A 218 19.83 6.16 0.81
C GLY A 218 18.79 5.33 1.57
N ARG A 219 18.92 3.99 1.55
CA ARG A 219 17.96 3.09 2.19
C ARG A 219 17.96 3.27 3.71
N SER A 220 16.78 3.43 4.29
CA SER A 220 16.57 3.48 5.73
C SER A 220 15.32 2.68 6.10
N THR A 221 15.26 2.19 7.34
CA THR A 221 13.98 1.73 7.89
C THR A 221 13.06 2.94 8.09
N ARG A 222 11.74 2.70 8.03
CA ARG A 222 10.76 3.77 8.19
C ARG A 222 10.80 4.39 9.60
N LEU A 223 11.03 3.58 10.63
CA LEU A 223 11.24 4.06 12.00
C LEU A 223 12.45 4.99 12.12
N ALA A 224 13.60 4.61 11.55
CA ALA A 224 14.80 5.43 11.62
C ALA A 224 14.65 6.77 10.87
N ALA A 225 13.89 6.78 9.76
CA ALA A 225 13.61 7.99 9.00
C ALA A 225 12.53 8.89 9.65
N LEU A 226 11.54 8.31 10.34
CA LEU A 226 10.51 9.05 11.08
C LEU A 226 11.04 9.71 12.35
N ARG A 227 12.03 9.08 13.01
CA ARG A 227 12.58 9.57 14.27
C ARG A 227 13.08 11.02 14.20
N PRO A 228 13.94 11.43 13.23
CA PRO A 228 14.41 12.80 13.15
C PRO A 228 13.41 13.77 12.52
N SER A 229 12.34 13.28 11.88
CA SER A 229 11.42 14.10 11.07
C SER A 229 10.28 14.68 11.91
N ASP A 230 9.94 15.95 11.67
CA ASP A 230 8.80 16.63 12.31
C ASP A 230 7.52 16.43 11.47
N ALA A 231 7.69 16.44 10.15
CA ALA A 231 6.64 16.17 9.17
C ALA A 231 7.10 15.14 8.14
N ILE A 232 6.13 14.51 7.48
CA ILE A 232 6.35 13.58 6.37
C ILE A 232 5.60 14.08 5.15
N ALA A 233 6.30 14.11 4.01
CA ALA A 233 5.71 14.38 2.71
C ALA A 233 5.61 13.10 1.88
N MET A 234 4.40 12.81 1.39
CA MET A 234 4.06 11.69 0.53
C MET A 234 3.48 12.20 -0.81
N PRO A 235 4.32 12.71 -1.73
CA PRO A 235 3.92 13.28 -3.01
C PRO A 235 3.64 12.21 -4.07
N SER A 236 3.20 11.03 -3.66
CA SER A 236 3.07 9.89 -4.58
C SER A 236 2.01 10.18 -5.63
N ARG A 237 2.34 9.96 -6.90
CA ARG A 237 1.41 10.09 -8.03
C ARG A 237 0.32 9.03 -8.01
N TRP A 238 0.61 7.88 -7.40
CA TRP A 238 -0.34 6.81 -7.07
C TRP A 238 0.21 6.01 -5.88
N GLN A 239 -0.68 5.54 -5.01
CA GLN A 239 -0.34 4.89 -3.73
C GLN A 239 -1.52 4.04 -3.21
N PRO A 240 -1.69 2.79 -3.71
CA PRO A 240 -2.86 1.96 -3.40
C PRO A 240 -3.14 1.78 -1.90
N SER A 241 -2.08 1.65 -1.10
CA SER A 241 -2.13 1.44 0.35
C SER A 241 -1.84 2.72 1.13
N ALA A 242 -2.62 2.97 2.18
CA ALA A 242 -2.42 4.05 3.15
C ALA A 242 -1.42 3.71 4.28
N LEU A 243 -0.79 2.52 4.28
CA LEU A 243 -0.05 2.01 5.44
C LEU A 243 1.07 2.95 5.90
N ALA A 244 1.89 3.47 4.97
CA ALA A 244 2.97 4.39 5.34
C ALA A 244 2.48 5.72 5.92
N ALA A 245 1.28 6.18 5.53
CA ALA A 245 0.64 7.35 6.12
C ALA A 245 0.17 7.07 7.55
N HIS A 246 -0.42 5.90 7.79
CA HIS A 246 -0.81 5.45 9.13
C HIS A 246 0.39 5.41 10.09
N GLU A 247 1.55 4.97 9.60
CA GLU A 247 2.79 4.90 10.38
C GLU A 247 3.33 6.29 10.75
N ALA A 248 3.32 7.22 9.80
CA ALA A 248 3.71 8.61 10.07
C ALA A 248 2.80 9.25 11.11
N ARG A 249 1.49 9.00 11.01
CA ARG A 249 0.48 9.55 11.94
C ARG A 249 0.55 8.91 13.32
N ALA A 250 0.79 7.60 13.43
CA ALA A 250 1.04 6.93 14.71
C ALA A 250 2.30 7.48 15.40
N ALA A 251 3.33 7.79 14.62
CA ALA A 251 4.51 8.51 15.10
C ALA A 251 4.25 9.98 15.46
N GLY A 252 3.02 10.50 15.31
CA GLY A 252 2.70 11.90 15.63
C GLY A 252 3.35 12.91 14.69
N ARG A 253 3.70 12.50 13.46
CA ARG A 253 4.27 13.41 12.46
C ARG A 253 3.15 14.12 11.70
N ARG A 254 3.33 15.41 11.41
CA ARG A 254 2.47 16.07 10.41
C ARG A 254 2.63 15.34 9.08
N LEU A 255 1.56 15.18 8.32
CA LEU A 255 1.55 14.43 7.09
C LEU A 255 1.03 15.30 5.94
N LEU A 256 1.88 15.56 4.94
CA LEU A 256 1.48 16.14 3.67
C LEU A 256 1.35 15.01 2.66
N HIS A 257 0.21 14.88 2.00
CA HIS A 257 -0.02 13.78 1.06
C HIS A 257 -0.80 14.23 -0.18
N SER A 258 -0.59 13.53 -1.29
CA SER A 258 -1.23 13.86 -2.58
C SER A 258 -2.72 13.52 -2.68
N GLY A 259 -3.30 12.86 -1.67
CA GLY A 259 -4.68 12.35 -1.72
C GLY A 259 -4.92 11.27 -2.79
N ARG A 260 -3.87 10.65 -3.35
CA ARG A 260 -4.00 9.63 -4.41
C ARG A 260 -4.24 8.24 -3.85
N ASP A 261 -5.17 7.52 -4.47
CA ASP A 261 -5.57 6.15 -4.12
C ASP A 261 -5.88 5.99 -2.62
N GLY A 262 -5.13 5.14 -1.90
CA GLY A 262 -5.34 4.91 -0.47
C GLY A 262 -5.08 6.15 0.38
N LEU A 263 -4.30 7.12 -0.11
CA LEU A 263 -4.08 8.38 0.59
C LEU A 263 -5.33 9.29 0.60
N ALA A 264 -6.35 9.03 -0.22
CA ALA A 264 -7.61 9.77 -0.21
C ALA A 264 -8.41 9.53 1.09
N GLU A 265 -8.26 8.34 1.67
CA GLU A 265 -8.94 7.94 2.91
C GLU A 265 -8.25 8.49 4.17
N VAL A 266 -7.07 9.11 4.02
CA VAL A 266 -6.30 9.66 5.13
C VAL A 266 -6.80 11.07 5.44
N SER A 267 -7.45 11.21 6.60
CA SER A 267 -8.00 12.48 7.08
C SER A 267 -7.79 12.67 8.58
N GLY A 268 -8.06 13.88 9.06
CA GLY A 268 -7.97 14.26 10.49
C GLY A 268 -6.85 15.24 10.79
N ARG A 269 -6.77 15.70 12.05
CA ARG A 269 -5.76 16.67 12.49
C ARG A 269 -4.35 16.18 12.21
N GLY A 270 -3.49 17.10 11.77
CA GLY A 270 -2.10 16.80 11.40
C GLY A 270 -1.94 16.17 10.00
N SER A 271 -3.03 15.97 9.24
CA SER A 271 -2.98 15.53 7.85
C SER A 271 -3.40 16.66 6.91
N VAL A 272 -2.55 16.96 5.93
CA VAL A 272 -2.75 17.98 4.91
C VAL A 272 -2.76 17.29 3.55
N MET A 273 -3.94 17.24 2.95
CA MET A 273 -4.08 16.80 1.56
C MET A 273 -3.71 17.96 0.63
N VAL A 274 -2.66 17.80 -0.15
CA VAL A 274 -2.23 18.80 -1.14
C VAL A 274 -3.19 18.75 -2.33
N SER A 275 -3.60 19.93 -2.82
CA SER A 275 -4.69 20.06 -3.80
C SER A 275 -4.45 19.29 -5.10
N ASP A 276 -3.21 19.25 -5.57
CA ASP A 276 -2.83 18.61 -6.81
C ASP A 276 -1.32 18.25 -6.84
N MET A 277 -0.86 17.79 -8.00
CA MET A 277 0.52 17.34 -8.24
C MET A 277 1.42 18.43 -8.84
N SER A 278 1.08 19.71 -8.68
CA SER A 278 1.88 20.84 -9.15
C SER A 278 2.90 21.30 -8.12
N VAL A 279 4.01 21.83 -8.62
CA VAL A 279 5.08 22.46 -7.82
C VAL A 279 4.52 23.59 -6.95
N ALA A 280 3.58 24.39 -7.48
CA ALA A 280 2.96 25.50 -6.77
C ALA A 280 2.13 25.02 -5.56
N ALA A 281 1.30 24.00 -5.75
CA ALA A 281 0.49 23.44 -4.66
C ALA A 281 1.36 22.84 -3.55
N TRP A 282 2.39 22.08 -3.92
CA TRP A 282 3.33 21.50 -2.96
C TRP A 282 4.17 22.57 -2.25
N SER A 283 4.64 23.61 -2.96
CA SER A 283 5.41 24.70 -2.38
C SER A 283 4.59 25.47 -1.34
N ARG A 284 3.32 25.74 -1.64
CA ARG A 284 2.39 26.37 -0.70
C ARG A 284 2.18 25.50 0.53
N ALA A 285 1.86 24.22 0.35
CA ALA A 285 1.63 23.31 1.47
C ALA A 285 2.87 23.13 2.36
N LEU A 286 4.08 23.13 1.76
CA LEU A 286 5.35 23.11 2.50
C LEU A 286 5.55 24.40 3.30
N SER A 287 5.29 25.56 2.70
CA SER A 287 5.41 26.85 3.39
C SER A 287 4.42 26.96 4.55
N ASP A 288 3.17 26.55 4.32
CA ASP A 288 2.10 26.57 5.33
C ASP A 288 2.47 25.67 6.52
N VAL A 289 2.93 24.44 6.26
CA VAL A 289 3.30 23.52 7.35
C VAL A 289 4.53 23.99 8.14
N LEU A 290 5.48 24.68 7.50
CA LEU A 290 6.65 25.24 8.17
C LEU A 290 6.28 26.45 9.06
N ALA A 291 5.27 27.22 8.65
CA ALA A 291 4.77 28.37 9.40
C ALA A 291 3.87 27.98 10.60
N GLU A 292 3.32 26.77 10.61
CA GLU A 292 2.45 26.32 11.70
C GLU A 292 3.23 26.11 13.02
N PRO A 293 2.88 26.83 14.10
CA PRO A 293 3.63 26.81 15.35
C PRO A 293 3.28 25.62 16.26
N ALA A 294 2.13 24.98 16.07
CA ALA A 294 1.58 24.01 17.03
C ALA A 294 1.80 22.55 16.60
N PRO A 295 2.39 21.67 17.43
CA PRO A 295 2.72 20.31 17.02
C PRO A 295 1.50 19.53 16.50
N ALA A 296 1.73 18.54 15.63
CA ALA A 296 0.65 17.65 15.20
C ALA A 296 0.18 16.80 16.40
N PRO A 297 -1.13 16.76 16.68
CA PRO A 297 -1.64 15.79 17.62
C PRO A 297 -1.46 14.38 17.04
N ARG A 298 -1.08 13.42 17.88
CA ARG A 298 -1.07 12.02 17.51
C ARG A 298 -2.50 11.58 17.16
N ALA A 299 -2.68 10.93 16.02
CA ALA A 299 -3.99 10.46 15.60
C ALA A 299 -4.34 9.13 16.30
N SER A 300 -5.64 8.90 16.58
CA SER A 300 -6.14 7.54 16.82
C SER A 300 -6.17 6.79 15.49
N LEU A 301 -5.67 5.56 15.52
CA LEU A 301 -5.57 4.65 14.39
C LEU A 301 -6.51 3.43 14.57
N GLU A 302 -7.47 3.54 15.50
CA GLU A 302 -8.49 2.51 15.78
C GLU A 302 -9.40 2.30 14.57
N ALA A 303 -9.98 3.36 14.01
CA ALA A 303 -10.90 3.23 12.88
C ALA A 303 -10.26 2.56 11.63
N PRO A 304 -9.03 2.91 11.19
CA PRO A 304 -8.35 2.16 10.12
C PRO A 304 -8.04 0.69 10.47
N CYS A 305 -7.72 0.40 11.73
CA CYS A 305 -7.53 -0.96 12.22
C CYS A 305 -8.84 -1.76 12.13
N GLU A 306 -9.92 -1.20 12.68
CA GLU A 306 -11.27 -1.78 12.66
C GLU A 306 -11.75 -2.02 11.23
N ALA A 307 -11.56 -1.07 10.32
CA ALA A 307 -11.93 -1.23 8.92
C ALA A 307 -11.25 -2.45 8.26
N THR A 308 -9.99 -2.71 8.63
CA THR A 308 -9.26 -3.89 8.14
C THR A 308 -9.83 -5.17 8.76
N VAL A 309 -10.03 -5.20 10.08
CA VAL A 309 -10.54 -6.37 10.82
C VAL A 309 -11.96 -6.73 10.35
N GLN A 310 -12.87 -5.76 10.35
CA GLN A 310 -14.25 -5.94 9.92
C GLN A 310 -14.34 -6.34 8.45
N GLY A 311 -13.50 -5.76 7.58
CA GLY A 311 -13.44 -6.13 6.17
C GLY A 311 -13.09 -7.61 5.96
N TRP A 312 -12.12 -8.13 6.72
CA TRP A 312 -11.77 -9.55 6.68
C TRP A 312 -12.86 -10.44 7.25
N GLN A 313 -13.43 -10.10 8.41
CA GLN A 313 -14.52 -10.87 9.01
C GLN A 313 -15.72 -10.97 8.07
N ALA A 314 -16.18 -9.83 7.52
CA ALA A 314 -17.28 -9.80 6.57
C ALA A 314 -17.00 -10.58 5.28
N LEU A 315 -15.75 -10.62 4.82
CA LEU A 315 -15.36 -11.46 3.69
C LEU A 315 -15.43 -12.95 4.06
N LEU A 316 -14.85 -13.35 5.20
CA LEU A 316 -14.83 -14.75 5.61
C LEU A 316 -16.24 -15.29 5.89
N ASP A 317 -17.12 -14.50 6.51
CA ASP A 317 -18.52 -14.88 6.73
C ASP A 317 -19.27 -15.10 5.42
N ARG A 318 -19.00 -14.24 4.42
CA ARG A 318 -19.56 -14.39 3.07
C ARG A 318 -19.05 -15.65 2.38
N LEU A 319 -17.75 -15.93 2.47
CA LEU A 319 -17.15 -17.11 1.85
C LEU A 319 -17.57 -18.41 2.56
N ALA A 320 -17.89 -18.35 3.86
CA ALA A 320 -18.42 -19.48 4.61
C ALA A 320 -19.90 -19.78 4.30
N SER A 321 -20.69 -18.76 3.97
CA SER A 321 -22.12 -18.87 3.67
C SER A 321 -22.42 -19.22 2.21
N GLN A 322 -21.47 -19.05 1.28
CA GLN A 322 -21.64 -19.51 -0.10
C GLN A 322 -21.54 -21.03 -0.19
N PRO A 323 -22.52 -21.73 -0.80
CA PRO A 323 -22.39 -23.15 -1.08
C PRO A 323 -21.17 -23.35 -1.97
N ARG A 324 -20.22 -24.20 -1.54
CA ARG A 324 -19.03 -24.56 -2.34
C ARG A 324 -19.54 -25.06 -3.69
N SER A 325 -19.36 -24.28 -4.75
CA SER A 325 -19.84 -24.68 -6.06
C SER A 325 -19.21 -26.03 -6.40
N SER A 326 -20.08 -27.03 -6.59
CA SER A 326 -19.69 -28.24 -7.29
C SER A 326 -19.08 -27.78 -8.61
N SER A 327 -17.92 -28.35 -8.93
CA SER A 327 -17.19 -28.21 -10.18
C SER A 327 -18.10 -27.77 -11.33
N SER A 328 -17.82 -26.61 -11.92
CA SER A 328 -18.25 -26.32 -13.28
C SER A 328 -17.87 -27.54 -14.11
N THR A 329 -18.90 -28.28 -14.53
CA THR A 329 -18.78 -29.31 -15.53
C THR A 329 -18.12 -28.64 -16.72
N PHE A 330 -16.89 -29.02 -17.03
CA PHE A 330 -16.33 -28.71 -18.34
C PHE A 330 -17.30 -29.33 -19.34
N ALA A 331 -18.04 -28.48 -20.05
CA ALA A 331 -18.74 -28.91 -21.24
C ALA A 331 -17.64 -29.37 -22.20
N THR A 332 -17.52 -30.69 -22.34
CA THR A 332 -16.73 -31.31 -23.39
C THR A 332 -17.24 -30.77 -24.72
N ILE A 333 -16.38 -30.10 -25.47
CA ILE A 333 -16.51 -29.93 -26.92
C ILE A 333 -15.38 -30.75 -27.52
#